data_AF-A0A4Q3AM96-F1
#
_entry.id   AF-A0A4Q3AM96-F1
#
_cell.length_a   1.000
_cell.length_b   1.000
_cell.length_c   1.000
_cell.angle_alpha   90.00
_cell.angle_beta   90.00
_cell.angle_gamma   90.00
#
_symmetry.space_group_name_H-M   'P 1'
#
loop_
_entity.id
_entity.type
_entity.pdbx_description
1 polymer ?
#
loop_
_entity_poly.entity_id
_entity_poly.type
_entity_poly.pdbx_seq_one_letter_code
_entity_poly.pdbx_strand_id
1 'polypeptide(L)'
;MSSFTCEEVAGPAYEHDCEKCVYLGTTEQHKVPTDHYWCGDSALGMPTLIRRYGSEGSDYSTVPISMARKMISQGQDMFQYTYNRAFDQGLCK
;
A
#
# COMPACT_ATOMS: atom_id res chain seq x y z
N MET A 1 17.87 29.77 -15.46
CA MET A 1 17.13 29.58 -14.20
C MET A 1 16.30 28.31 -14.38
N SER A 2 16.83 27.17 -13.95
CA SER A 2 16.12 25.90 -14.05
C SER A 2 15.15 25.79 -12.89
N SER A 3 13.87 25.95 -13.17
CA SER A 3 12.80 25.68 -12.21
C SER A 3 12.73 24.17 -12.01
N PHE A 4 13.17 23.69 -10.86
CA PHE A 4 12.81 22.37 -10.37
C PHE A 4 11.34 22.46 -9.97
N THR A 5 10.43 22.00 -10.83
CA THR A 5 9.09 21.67 -10.39
C THR A 5 9.23 20.48 -9.45
N CYS A 6 9.07 20.71 -8.15
CA CYS A 6 8.76 19.62 -7.24
C CYS A 6 7.48 18.98 -7.79
N GLU A 7 7.58 17.82 -8.45
CA GLU A 7 6.40 17.00 -8.72
C GLU A 7 5.71 16.82 -7.37
N GLU A 8 4.48 17.32 -7.26
CA GLU A 8 3.61 16.98 -6.14
C GLU A 8 3.56 15.46 -6.11
N VAL A 9 4.25 14.85 -5.14
CA VAL A 9 4.07 13.45 -4.83
C VAL A 9 2.62 13.35 -4.39
N ALA A 10 1.74 13.01 -5.32
CA ALA A 10 0.32 12.92 -5.06
C ALA A 10 0.15 12.03 -3.82
N GLY A 11 -0.29 12.66 -2.74
CA GLY A 11 -0.62 11.97 -1.51
C GLY A 11 -1.70 10.91 -1.76
N PRO A 12 -2.07 10.15 -0.73
CA PRO A 12 -3.11 9.16 -0.89
C PRO A 12 -4.42 9.77 -1.42
N ALA A 13 -5.12 9.04 -2.27
CA ALA A 13 -6.41 9.43 -2.82
C ALA A 13 -7.54 9.39 -1.76
N TYR A 14 -7.36 8.59 -0.70
CA TYR A 14 -8.35 8.37 0.34
C TYR A 14 -7.77 8.60 1.73
N GLU A 15 -8.64 9.00 2.67
CA GLU A 15 -8.27 9.14 4.07
C GLU A 15 -7.86 7.80 4.67
N HIS A 16 -6.77 7.79 5.44
CA HIS A 16 -6.31 6.61 6.16
C HIS A 16 -6.25 6.90 7.66
N ASP A 17 -6.92 6.04 8.41
CA ASP A 17 -7.18 6.15 9.83
C ASP A 17 -6.03 5.66 10.73
N CYS A 18 -4.96 5.11 10.15
CA CYS A 18 -3.79 4.64 10.89
C CYS A 18 -2.55 5.47 10.55
N GLU A 19 -2.17 6.35 11.48
CA GLU A 19 -0.97 7.21 11.37
C GLU A 19 0.36 6.42 11.35
N LYS A 20 0.34 5.17 11.84
CA LYS A 20 1.53 4.30 11.85
C LYS A 20 1.78 3.61 10.51
N CYS A 21 0.82 3.66 9.58
CA CYS A 21 0.95 3.05 8.28
C CYS A 21 1.82 3.91 7.36
N VAL A 22 2.70 3.25 6.63
CA VAL A 22 3.57 3.89 5.64
C VAL A 22 2.89 3.82 4.27
N TYR A 23 2.67 4.97 3.65
CA TYR A 23 2.15 5.07 2.30
C TYR A 23 3.20 4.65 1.27
N LEU A 24 2.81 3.75 0.36
CA LEU A 24 3.69 3.13 -0.63
C LEU A 24 3.49 3.68 -2.06
N GLY A 25 2.39 4.40 -2.27
CA GLY A 25 1.95 4.96 -3.54
C GLY A 25 0.49 4.63 -3.86
N THR A 26 0.01 5.18 -4.98
CA THR A 26 -1.31 4.91 -5.54
C THR A 26 -1.16 4.26 -6.90
N THR A 27 -1.96 3.22 -7.18
CA THR A 27 -2.14 2.69 -8.54
C THR A 27 -3.53 3.05 -9.05
N GLU A 28 -3.72 3.09 -10.36
CA GLU A 28 -5.03 3.32 -10.96
C GLU A 28 -5.45 2.11 -11.77
N GLN A 29 -6.64 1.57 -11.49
CA GLN A 29 -7.25 0.52 -12.30
C GLN A 29 -8.65 1.01 -12.73
N HIS A 30 -8.89 1.06 -14.04
CA HIS A 30 -10.18 1.53 -14.60
C HIS A 30 -10.63 2.91 -14.08
N LYS A 31 -9.69 3.86 -13.88
CA LYS A 31 -9.94 5.19 -13.29
C LYS A 31 -10.34 5.19 -11.81
N VAL A 32 -10.16 4.06 -11.12
CA VAL A 32 -10.33 3.97 -9.69
C VAL A 32 -8.94 3.93 -9.05
N PRO A 33 -8.55 4.95 -8.27
CA PRO A 33 -7.30 4.92 -7.54
C PRO A 33 -7.36 3.85 -6.44
N THR A 34 -6.22 3.23 -6.17
CA THR A 34 -6.00 2.32 -5.06
C THR A 34 -4.76 2.79 -4.31
N ASP A 35 -4.93 3.17 -3.05
CA ASP A 35 -3.81 3.55 -2.20
C ASP A 35 -3.20 2.32 -1.54
N HIS A 36 -1.88 2.29 -1.48
CA HIS A 36 -1.11 1.16 -0.97
C HIS A 36 -0.40 1.57 0.31
N TYR A 37 -0.53 0.75 1.36
CA TYR A 37 0.13 0.99 2.63
C TYR A 37 0.78 -0.27 3.20
N TRP A 38 1.78 -0.04 4.04
CA TRP A 38 2.38 -1.04 4.91
C TRP A 38 2.13 -0.68 6.37
N CYS A 39 1.74 -1.65 7.19
CA CYS A 39 1.58 -1.46 8.63
C CYS A 39 2.46 -2.46 9.39
N GLY A 40 3.49 -1.95 10.07
CA GLY A 40 4.38 -2.78 10.89
C GLY A 40 3.79 -3.20 12.23
N ASP A 41 2.84 -2.41 12.73
CA ASP A 41 2.33 -2.47 14.10
C ASP A 41 0.85 -2.86 14.12
N SER A 42 0.46 -3.77 13.21
CA SER A 42 -0.93 -4.19 13.08
C SER A 42 -1.42 -4.87 14.37
N ALA A 43 -2.73 -4.81 14.63
CA ALA A 43 -3.35 -5.43 15.80
C ALA A 43 -3.07 -6.96 15.92
N LEU A 44 -2.63 -7.58 14.83
CA LEU A 44 -2.28 -9.01 14.76
C LEU A 44 -0.82 -9.31 15.11
N GLY A 45 -0.02 -8.30 15.48
CA GLY A 45 1.40 -8.46 15.82
C GLY A 45 2.28 -8.89 14.65
N MET A 46 1.79 -8.71 13.41
CA MET A 46 2.49 -9.07 12.17
C MET A 46 2.42 -7.89 11.19
N PRO A 47 3.46 -7.66 10.37
CA PRO A 47 3.36 -6.69 9.30
C PRO A 47 2.25 -7.03 8.30
N THR A 48 1.39 -6.07 8.01
CA THR A 48 0.31 -6.22 7.04
C THR A 48 0.46 -5.26 5.87
N LEU A 49 -0.01 -5.71 4.72
CA LEU A 49 -0.19 -4.89 3.52
C LEU A 49 -1.65 -4.45 3.46
N ILE A 50 -1.88 -3.21 3.06
CA ILE A 50 -3.22 -2.62 2.96
C ILE A 50 -3.37 -2.02 1.56
N ARG A 51 -4.53 -2.23 0.96
CA ARG A 51 -5.00 -1.58 -0.25
C ARG A 51 -6.31 -0.88 0.06
N ARG A 52 -6.41 0.43 -0.17
CA ARG A 52 -7.62 1.22 0.07
C ARG A 52 -8.20 1.69 -1.27
N TYR A 53 -9.50 1.48 -1.46
CA TYR A 53 -10.23 1.74 -2.71
C TYR A 53 -11.28 2.84 -2.59
N GLY A 54 -11.42 3.42 -1.39
CA GLY A 54 -12.44 4.41 -1.06
C GLY A 54 -12.16 5.06 0.30
N SER A 55 -12.90 6.12 0.63
CA SER A 55 -12.80 6.79 1.92
C SER A 55 -13.59 6.09 3.03
N GLU A 56 -14.54 5.23 2.70
CA GLU A 56 -15.31 4.51 3.73
C GLU A 56 -14.44 3.50 4.47
N GLY A 57 -14.72 3.30 5.76
CA GLY A 57 -13.92 2.41 6.61
C GLY A 57 -13.87 0.96 6.13
N SER A 58 -14.85 0.49 5.35
CA SER A 58 -14.87 -0.84 4.76
C SER A 58 -14.12 -0.98 3.43
N ASP A 59 -13.71 0.13 2.82
CA ASP A 59 -13.19 0.16 1.45
C ASP A 59 -11.70 -0.16 1.40
N TYR A 60 -11.30 -1.26 2.04
CA TYR A 60 -9.93 -1.73 2.01
C TYR A 60 -9.82 -3.25 2.02
N SER A 61 -8.71 -3.74 1.50
CA SER A 61 -8.26 -5.11 1.69
C SER A 61 -6.96 -5.10 2.48
N THR A 62 -6.81 -6.07 3.38
CA THR A 62 -5.56 -6.26 4.12
C THR A 62 -5.13 -7.71 4.09
N VAL A 63 -3.81 -7.94 4.12
CA VAL A 63 -3.24 -9.28 4.18
C VAL A 63 -1.93 -9.25 5.00
N PRO A 64 -1.67 -10.24 5.84
CA PRO A 64 -0.34 -10.42 6.44
C PRO A 64 0.72 -10.63 5.35
N ILE A 65 1.91 -10.07 5.55
CA ILE A 65 2.97 -10.14 4.54
C ILE A 65 3.39 -11.57 4.17
N SER A 66 3.32 -12.49 5.13
CA SER A 66 3.57 -13.93 4.94
C SER A 66 2.57 -14.56 3.97
N MET A 67 1.29 -14.18 4.07
CA MET A 67 0.24 -14.65 3.17
C MET A 67 0.36 -13.98 1.80
N ALA A 68 0.68 -12.68 1.74
CA ALA A 68 0.94 -12.00 0.46
C ALA A 68 2.05 -12.69 -0.35
N ARG A 69 3.17 -13.04 0.30
CA ARG A 69 4.25 -13.80 -0.33
C ARG A 69 3.78 -15.14 -0.88
N LYS A 70 2.92 -15.85 -0.15
CA LYS A 70 2.35 -17.14 -0.59
C LYS A 70 1.44 -16.94 -1.81
N MET A 71 0.55 -15.96 -1.78
CA MET A 71 -0.34 -15.62 -2.90
C MET A 71 0.45 -15.29 -4.17
N ILE A 72 1.49 -14.46 -4.04
CA ILE A 72 2.43 -14.12 -5.12
C ILE A 72 3.11 -15.37 -5.69
N SER A 73 3.59 -16.27 -4.83
CA SER A 73 4.23 -17.53 -5.28
C SER A 73 3.26 -18.47 -6.02
N GLN A 74 1.96 -18.30 -5.81
CA GLN A 74 0.89 -19.03 -6.50
C GLN A 74 0.40 -18.31 -7.77
N GLY A 75 1.05 -17.21 -8.17
CA GLY A 75 0.71 -16.44 -9.36
C GLY A 75 -0.43 -15.44 -9.16
N GLN A 76 -0.84 -15.15 -7.92
CA GLN A 76 -1.81 -14.09 -7.65
C GLN A 76 -1.10 -12.74 -7.52
N ASP A 77 -1.56 -11.75 -8.27
CA ASP A 77 -0.92 -10.42 -8.39
C ASP A 77 -1.54 -9.34 -7.50
N MET A 78 -2.66 -9.65 -6.83
CA MET A 78 -3.49 -8.70 -6.09
C MET A 78 -2.71 -7.83 -5.08
N PHE A 79 -1.66 -8.36 -4.45
CA PHE A 79 -0.80 -7.62 -3.52
C PHE A 79 0.64 -7.46 -4.01
N GLN A 80 0.94 -7.87 -5.24
CA GLN A 80 2.30 -7.87 -5.80
C GLN A 80 2.93 -6.47 -5.75
N TYR A 81 2.19 -5.44 -6.19
CA TYR A 81 2.68 -4.06 -6.16
C TYR A 81 2.95 -3.59 -4.73
N THR A 82 1.97 -3.74 -3.82
CA THR A 82 2.10 -3.35 -2.41
C THR A 82 3.28 -4.04 -1.75
N TYR A 83 3.44 -5.35 -2.01
CA TYR A 83 4.52 -6.17 -1.49
C TYR A 83 5.88 -5.67 -1.99
N ASN A 84 6.05 -5.54 -3.30
CA ASN A 84 7.32 -5.11 -3.90
C ASN A 84 7.73 -3.71 -3.38
N ARG A 85 6.78 -2.76 -3.30
CA ARG A 85 7.06 -1.42 -2.79
C ARG A 85 7.48 -1.40 -1.32
N ALA A 86 6.86 -2.23 -0.48
CA ALA A 86 7.26 -2.38 0.91
C ALA A 86 8.69 -2.98 1.03
N PHE A 87 9.06 -3.92 0.16
CA PHE A 87 10.41 -4.46 0.08
C PHE A 87 11.43 -3.43 -0.43
N ASP A 88 11.12 -2.70 -1.49
CA ASP A 88 12.00 -1.67 -2.08
C ASP A 88 12.31 -0.55 -1.08
N GLN A 89 11.35 -0.22 -0.21
CA GLN A 89 11.53 0.75 0.87
C GLN A 89 12.22 0.17 2.12
N GLY A 90 12.58 -1.11 2.12
CA GLY A 90 13.25 -1.79 3.25
C GLY A 90 12.35 -2.01 4.47
N LEU A 91 11.03 -1.94 4.30
CA LEU A 91 10.03 -2.13 5.37
C LEU A 91 9.78 -3.61 5.67
N CYS A 92 10.04 -4.50 4.70
CA CYS A 92 10.04 -5.94 4.90
C CYS A 92 11.46 -6.50 4.84
N LYS A 93 11.78 -7.42 5.77
CA LYS A 93 13.05 -8.16 5.84
C LYS A 93 12.79 -9.65 5.76
#